data_AF-A0AAJ4A8M1-F1
#
_entry.id   AF-A0AAJ4A8M1-F1
#
_cell.length_a   1.000
_cell.length_b   1.000
_cell.length_c   1.000
_cell.angle_alpha   90.00
_cell.angle_beta   90.00
_cell.angle_gamma   90.00
#
_symmetry.space_group_name_H-M   'P 1'
#
loop_
_entity.id
_entity.type
_entity.pdbx_description
1 polymer ?
#
loop_
_entity_poly.entity_id
_entity_poly.type
_entity_poly.pdbx_seq_one_letter_code
_entity_poly.pdbx_strand_id
1 'polypeptide(L)'
;MTDMHTTLESRFDLGLVINDEQAQRLPKALEPFLFEDFSADLWAMVEDELLLVLPPFPLHERDECPAKEDLEALEPSKAASEPEVKKREDNPFSVLAGLKTTKH
;
A
#
# COMPACT_ATOMS: atom_id res chain seq x y z
N MET A 1 12.59 -23.35 7.75
CA MET A 1 11.96 -22.02 7.68
C MET A 1 11.60 -21.66 9.10
N THR A 2 12.15 -20.57 9.62
CA THR A 2 11.80 -20.08 10.96
C THR A 2 10.42 -19.43 10.86
N ASP A 3 9.57 -19.65 11.87
CA ASP A 3 8.27 -19.00 11.92
C ASP A 3 8.47 -17.48 12.07
N MET A 4 7.85 -16.71 11.17
CA MET A 4 7.91 -15.25 11.19
C MET A 4 6.59 -14.73 11.77
N HIS A 5 6.66 -14.20 12.99
CA HIS A 5 5.51 -13.63 13.67
C HIS A 5 5.48 -12.12 13.44
N THR A 6 4.30 -11.59 13.12
CA THR A 6 4.04 -10.16 13.07
C THR A 6 2.73 -9.86 13.77
N THR A 7 2.65 -8.70 14.43
CA THR A 7 1.43 -8.22 15.05
C THR A 7 0.76 -7.23 14.10
N LEU A 8 -0.51 -7.47 13.80
CA LEU A 8 -1.33 -6.55 13.01
C LEU A 8 -2.20 -5.72 13.95
N GLU A 9 -2.24 -4.41 13.72
CA GLU A 9 -3.15 -3.48 14.37
C GLU A 9 -3.86 -2.69 13.28
N SER A 10 -5.19 -2.76 13.26
CA SER A 10 -6.03 -1.94 12.38
C SER A 10 -6.95 -1.05 13.22
N ARG A 11 -7.18 0.18 12.75
CA ARG A 11 -8.06 1.17 13.38
C ARG A 11 -8.94 1.77 12.30
N PHE A 12 -10.25 1.57 12.42
CA PHE A 12 -11.23 1.98 11.44
C PHE A 12 -12.52 2.41 12.16
N ASP A 13 -13.24 3.36 11.57
CA ASP A 13 -14.53 3.86 12.06
C ASP A 13 -15.60 3.65 10.98
N LEU A 14 -16.58 2.78 11.26
CA LEU A 14 -17.59 2.38 10.29
C LEU A 14 -18.97 2.99 10.62
N GLY A 15 -19.70 3.37 9.58
CA GLY A 15 -21.10 3.75 9.62
C GLY A 15 -21.97 2.62 9.06
N LEU A 16 -22.82 2.03 9.90
CA LEU A 16 -23.75 0.98 9.48
C LEU A 16 -24.83 1.56 8.56
N VAL A 17 -24.98 0.98 7.36
CA VAL A 17 -25.97 1.40 6.35
C VAL A 17 -26.65 0.21 5.71
N ILE A 18 -27.87 0.41 5.20
CA ILE A 18 -28.65 -0.64 4.49
C ILE A 18 -28.79 -0.37 2.98
N ASN A 19 -28.31 0.77 2.49
CA ASN A 19 -28.34 1.15 1.07
C ASN A 19 -27.39 2.32 0.77
N ASP A 20 -27.20 2.58 -0.53
CA ASP A 20 -26.33 3.65 -1.03
C ASP A 20 -26.80 5.06 -0.64
N GLU A 21 -28.10 5.30 -0.52
CA GLU A 21 -28.61 6.61 -0.11
C GLU A 21 -28.18 6.98 1.31
N GLN A 22 -28.13 5.99 2.22
CA GLN A 22 -27.63 6.19 3.57
C GLN A 22 -26.10 6.35 3.57
N ALA A 23 -25.38 5.54 2.79
CA ALA A 23 -23.92 5.64 2.65
C ALA A 23 -23.48 7.05 2.25
N GLN A 24 -24.16 7.66 1.28
CA GLN A 24 -23.85 9.02 0.81
C GLN A 24 -24.12 10.12 1.85
N ARG A 25 -24.94 9.85 2.87
CA ARG A 25 -25.28 10.81 3.94
C ARG A 25 -24.37 10.68 5.17
N LEU A 26 -23.48 9.69 5.19
CA LEU A 26 -22.58 9.51 6.33
C LEU A 26 -21.65 10.72 6.51
N PRO A 27 -21.31 11.06 7.76
CA PRO A 27 -20.21 11.98 8.03
C PRO A 27 -18.93 11.49 7.33
N LYS A 28 -18.14 12.42 6.79
CA LYS A 28 -16.90 12.09 6.05
C LYS A 28 -15.85 11.30 6.84
N ALA A 29 -15.96 11.26 8.17
CA ALA A 29 -15.06 10.53 9.04
C ALA A 29 -15.40 9.03 9.14
N LEU A 30 -16.59 8.61 8.67
CA LEU A 30 -17.05 7.23 8.75
C LEU A 30 -17.05 6.59 7.37
N GLU A 31 -16.58 5.36 7.29
CA GLU A 31 -16.67 4.55 6.08
C GLU A 31 -17.96 3.71 6.09
N PRO A 32 -18.68 3.59 4.96
CA PRO A 32 -19.93 2.84 4.95
C PRO A 32 -19.70 1.34 5.09
N PHE A 33 -20.40 0.71 6.03
CA PHE A 33 -20.50 -0.74 6.15
C PHE A 33 -21.93 -1.19 5.87
N LEU A 34 -22.12 -1.86 4.73
CA LEU A 34 -23.41 -2.37 4.31
C LEU A 34 -23.76 -3.65 5.08
N PHE A 35 -24.97 -3.70 5.63
CA PHE A 35 -25.50 -4.90 6.27
C PHE A 35 -26.93 -5.16 5.80
N GLU A 36 -27.33 -6.43 5.78
CA GLU A 36 -28.64 -6.88 5.31
C GLU A 36 -29.43 -7.49 6.49
N ASP A 37 -30.76 -7.35 6.47
CA ASP A 37 -31.66 -7.98 7.44
C ASP A 37 -31.29 -7.77 8.92
N PHE A 38 -30.70 -6.61 9.26
CA PHE A 38 -30.20 -6.32 10.60
C PHE A 38 -29.13 -7.30 11.11
N SER A 39 -28.43 -7.96 10.18
CA SER A 39 -27.34 -8.89 10.44
C SER A 39 -26.06 -8.42 9.73
N ALA A 40 -24.99 -8.24 10.51
CA ALA A 40 -23.68 -7.87 10.01
C ALA A 40 -22.74 -9.09 10.07
N ASP A 41 -22.02 -9.35 8.97
CA ASP A 41 -20.94 -10.35 8.97
C ASP A 41 -19.65 -9.72 9.51
N LEU A 42 -19.46 -9.87 10.83
CA LEU A 42 -18.27 -9.34 11.50
C LEU A 42 -17.00 -10.10 11.12
N TRP A 43 -17.10 -11.34 10.64
CA TRP A 43 -15.92 -12.11 10.23
C TRP A 43 -15.35 -11.53 8.94
N ALA A 44 -16.20 -11.37 7.93
CA ALA A 44 -15.82 -10.74 6.66
C ALA A 44 -15.31 -9.31 6.87
N MET A 45 -16.00 -8.53 7.71
CA MET A 45 -15.58 -7.17 8.06
C MET A 45 -14.17 -7.14 8.67
N VAL A 46 -13.89 -7.98 9.67
CA VAL A 46 -12.56 -8.01 10.32
C VAL A 46 -11.49 -8.52 9.35
N GLU A 47 -11.80 -9.49 8.49
CA GLU A 47 -10.87 -9.99 7.48
C GLU A 47 -10.41 -8.87 6.53
N ASP A 48 -11.34 -8.12 5.95
CA ASP A 48 -11.02 -7.02 5.04
C ASP A 48 -10.12 -5.98 5.71
N GLU A 49 -10.43 -5.60 6.95
CA GLU A 49 -9.64 -4.63 7.70
C GLU A 49 -8.23 -5.13 8.04
N LEU A 50 -8.09 -6.44 8.31
CA LEU A 50 -6.78 -7.06 8.54
C LEU A 50 -5.98 -7.19 7.24
N LEU A 51 -6.63 -7.46 6.11
CA LEU A 51 -5.99 -7.51 4.80
C LEU A 51 -5.40 -6.15 4.41
N LEU A 52 -6.06 -5.04 4.76
CA LEU A 52 -5.58 -3.69 4.49
C LEU A 52 -4.30 -3.33 5.25
N VAL A 53 -4.10 -3.88 6.45
CA VAL A 53 -2.89 -3.66 7.26
C VAL A 53 -1.84 -4.78 7.12
N LEU A 54 -2.12 -5.79 6.31
CA LEU A 54 -1.22 -6.92 6.12
C LEU A 54 0.03 -6.48 5.33
N PRO A 55 1.24 -6.78 5.82
CA PRO A 55 2.46 -6.51 5.08
C PRO A 55 2.45 -7.23 3.72
N PRO A 56 2.85 -6.56 2.62
CA PRO A 56 2.81 -7.15 1.28
C PRO A 56 3.83 -8.28 1.09
N PHE A 57 4.86 -8.32 1.93
CA PHE A 57 5.90 -9.34 1.91
C PHE A 57 6.28 -9.75 3.33
N PRO A 58 6.55 -11.04 3.58
CA PRO A 58 7.13 -11.49 4.84
C PRO A 58 8.60 -11.06 4.89
N LEU A 59 8.90 -10.03 5.68
CA LEU A 59 10.26 -9.52 5.87
C LEU A 59 10.82 -9.95 7.24
N HIS A 60 12.09 -10.32 7.24
CA HIS A 60 12.88 -10.61 8.44
C HIS A 60 14.01 -9.59 8.53
N GLU A 61 14.57 -9.42 9.73
CA GLU A 61 15.72 -8.56 9.93
C GLU A 61 16.94 -9.10 9.18
N ARG A 62 17.86 -8.21 8.77
CA ARG A 62 19.03 -8.61 7.97
C ARG A 62 19.87 -9.68 8.68
N ASP A 63 19.95 -9.62 10.00
CA ASP A 63 20.70 -10.57 10.84
C ASP A 63 20.08 -11.97 10.86
N GLU A 64 18.79 -12.09 10.55
CA GLU A 64 18.05 -13.35 10.50
C GLU A 64 17.99 -13.93 9.08
N CYS A 65 18.59 -13.24 8.10
CA CYS A 65 18.57 -13.65 6.71
C CYS A 65 19.50 -14.85 6.48
N PRO A 66 18.99 -16.01 6.03
CA PRO A 66 19.84 -17.17 5.73
C PRO A 66 20.85 -16.88 4.61
N ALA A 67 20.55 -15.91 3.74
CA ALA A 67 21.39 -15.47 2.64
C ALA A 67 22.23 -14.23 2.99
N LYS A 68 22.35 -13.86 4.28
CA LYS A 68 23.04 -12.63 4.70
C LYS A 68 24.46 -12.51 4.12
N GLU A 69 25.27 -13.55 4.26
CA GLU A 69 26.67 -13.57 3.80
C GLU A 69 26.77 -13.40 2.28
N ASP A 70 25.90 -14.09 1.53
CA ASP A 70 25.83 -13.97 0.07
C ASP A 70 25.41 -12.55 -0.35
N LEU A 71 24.44 -11.95 0.34
CA LEU A 71 23.98 -10.59 0.09
C LEU A 71 25.09 -9.58 0.38
N GLU A 72 25.80 -9.72 1.50
CA GLU A 72 26.93 -8.85 1.87
C GLU A 72 28.08 -8.92 0.84
N ALA A 73 28.34 -10.10 0.28
CA ALA A 73 29.36 -10.26 -0.76
C ALA A 73 28.99 -9.59 -2.10
N LEU A 74 27.70 -9.43 -2.38
CA LEU A 74 27.16 -8.80 -3.59
C LEU A 74 26.93 -7.29 -3.43
N GLU A 75 26.87 -6.79 -2.20
CA GLU A 75 26.71 -5.37 -1.95
C GLU A 75 27.97 -4.61 -2.38
N PRO A 76 27.85 -3.61 -3.29
CA PRO A 76 28.99 -2.82 -3.68
C PRO A 76 29.53 -2.09 -2.45
N SER A 77 30.86 -2.16 -2.25
CA SER A 77 31.55 -1.31 -1.28
C SER A 77 31.06 0.13 -1.47
N LYS A 78 30.75 0.79 -0.35
CA LYS A 78 30.22 2.16 -0.18
C LYS A 78 31.07 3.28 -0.83
N ALA A 79 31.77 3.03 -1.93
CA ALA A 79 32.18 4.07 -2.84
C ALA A 79 30.90 4.69 -3.41
N ALA A 80 30.64 5.93 -3.00
CA ALA A 80 29.60 6.75 -3.60
C ALA A 80 29.80 6.75 -5.12
N SER A 81 28.97 6.00 -5.84
CA SER A 81 28.75 6.31 -7.24
C SER A 81 28.06 7.66 -7.24
N GLU A 82 28.79 8.69 -7.67
CA GLU A 82 28.17 9.97 -8.01
C GLU A 82 26.96 9.65 -8.89
N PRO A 83 25.76 10.18 -8.59
CA PRO A 83 24.64 9.97 -9.47
C PRO A 83 25.04 10.54 -10.83
N GLU A 84 25.21 9.66 -11.82
CA GLU A 84 25.28 10.09 -13.21
C GLU A 84 24.01 10.89 -13.44
N VAL A 85 24.15 12.22 -13.48
CA VAL A 85 23.11 13.13 -13.91
C VAL A 85 22.91 12.80 -15.38
N LYS A 86 22.09 11.79 -15.65
CA LYS A 86 21.56 11.52 -16.98
C LYS A 86 20.94 12.84 -17.41
N LYS A 87 21.60 13.49 -18.36
CA LYS A 87 21.13 14.72 -19.00
C LYS A 87 19.64 14.54 -19.29
N ARG A 88 18.85 15.54 -18.90
CA ARG A 88 17.41 15.64 -19.14
C ARG A 88 17.07 15.79 -20.63
N GLU A 89 17.90 15.27 -21.54
CA GLU A 89 17.71 15.37 -22.98
C GLU A 89 16.78 14.25 -23.49
N ASP A 90 16.63 13.14 -22.77
CA ASP A 90 15.76 12.00 -23.14
C ASP A 90 14.57 11.80 -22.19
N ASN A 91 13.76 12.83 -21.90
CA ASN A 91 12.51 12.61 -21.15
C ASN A 91 11.43 12.01 -22.10
N PRO A 92 10.95 10.77 -21.87
CA PRO A 92 9.93 10.12 -22.71
C PRO A 92 8.57 10.83 -22.69
N PHE A 93 8.33 11.74 -21.73
CA PHE A 93 7.12 12.55 -21.63
C PHE A 93 7.21 13.89 -22.36
N SER A 94 8.27 14.14 -23.14
CA SER A 94 8.41 15.37 -23.93
C SER A 94 7.26 15.59 -24.93
N VAL A 95 6.56 14.50 -25.31
CA VAL A 95 5.34 14.52 -26.13
C VAL A 95 4.19 15.32 -25.48
N LEU A 96 4.16 15.44 -24.15
CA LEU A 96 3.12 16.17 -23.44
C LEU A 96 3.23 17.70 -23.57
N ALA A 97 4.38 18.22 -24.02
CA ALA A 97 4.55 19.66 -24.22
C ALA A 97 3.64 20.20 -25.34
N GLY A 98 3.36 19.39 -26.38
CA GLY A 98 2.50 19.76 -27.50
C GLY A 98 1.00 19.77 -27.18
N LEU A 99 0.58 19.15 -26.07
CA LEU A 99 -0.83 19.03 -25.67
C LEU A 99 -1.35 20.26 -24.91
N LYS A 100 -0.49 21.23 -24.56
CA LYS A 100 -0.91 22.47 -23.88
C LYS A 100 -1.48 23.53 -24.82
N THR A 101 -1.38 23.36 -26.13
CA THR A 101 -1.82 24.36 -27.13
C THR A 101 -3.12 24.01 -27.84
N THR A 102 -3.65 22.79 -27.68
CA THR A 102 -4.97 22.42 -28.19
C THR A 102 -6.03 22.77 -27.15
N LYS A 103 -6.44 24.03 -27.17
CA LYS A 103 -7.67 24.50 -26.54
C LYS A 103 -8.84 24.03 -27.41
N HIS A 104 -9.55 22.99 -26.97
CA HIS A 104 -10.91 22.72 -27.41
C HIS A 104 -11.88 23.44 -26.47
#